data_AF-A0AB35Q2M7-F1
#
_entry.id   AF-A0AB35Q2M7-F1
#
_cell.length_a   1.000
_cell.length_b   1.000
_cell.length_c   1.000
_cell.angle_alpha   90.00
_cell.angle_beta   90.00
_cell.angle_gamma   90.00
#
_symmetry.space_group_name_H-M   'P 1'
#
loop_
_entity.id
_entity.type
_entity.pdbx_description
1 polymer ?
#
loop_
_entity_poly.entity_id
_entity_poly.type
_entity_poly.pdbx_seq_one_letter_code
_entity_poly.pdbx_strand_id
1 'polypeptide(L)' 'MLKPNHVYIEVCHNQSGGLSLCVSNDSGGYRISGSKVGGCETLKCFEVNASELIEQIREHANIERADK' A
#
# COMPACT_ATOMS: atom_id res chain seq x y z
N MET A 1 -14.82 1.96 -6.80
CA MET A 1 -14.25 1.59 -8.12
C MET A 1 -13.13 2.53 -8.42
N LEU A 2 -11.91 1.99 -8.38
CA LEU A 2 -10.68 2.70 -8.65
C LEU A 2 -10.62 3.16 -10.11
N LYS A 3 -9.88 4.25 -10.37
CA LYS A 3 -9.44 4.56 -11.72
C LYS A 3 -8.55 3.43 -12.27
N PRO A 4 -8.47 3.25 -13.60
CA PRO A 4 -7.55 2.29 -14.21
C PRO A 4 -6.12 2.51 -13.71
N ASN A 5 -5.43 1.43 -13.34
CA ASN A 5 -4.07 1.43 -12.77
C ASN A 5 -3.93 2.07 -11.39
N HIS A 6 -5.02 2.39 -10.69
CA HIS A 6 -4.92 2.86 -9.30
C HIS A 6 -5.08 1.72 -8.30
N VAL A 7 -4.56 1.94 -7.09
CA VAL A 7 -4.75 1.12 -5.90
C VAL A 7 -5.21 1.98 -4.73
N TYR A 8 -5.86 1.36 -3.76
CA TYR A 8 -6.10 1.95 -2.46
C TYR A 8 -4.90 1.73 -1.54
N ILE A 9 -4.48 2.79 -0.87
CA ILE A 9 -3.53 2.73 0.25
C ILE A 9 -4.30 3.13 1.51
N GLU A 10 -4.55 2.16 2.38
CA GLU A 10 -5.21 2.37 3.67
C GLU A 10 -4.18 2.40 4.80
N VAL A 11 -4.29 3.43 5.65
CA VAL A 11 -3.59 3.52 6.93
C VAL A 11 -4.64 3.50 8.05
N CYS A 12 -4.50 2.61 9.02
CA CYS A 12 -5.36 2.52 10.19
C CYS A 12 -4.56 2.34 11.48
N HIS A 13 -5.19 2.62 12.63
CA HIS A 13 -4.60 2.21 13.91
C HIS A 13 -4.61 0.69 14.02
N ASN A 14 -3.52 0.12 14.52
CA ASN A 14 -3.45 -1.30 14.82
C ASN A 14 -3.74 -1.53 16.32
N GLN A 15 -4.07 -2.78 16.67
CA GLN A 15 -4.42 -3.16 18.04
C GLN A 15 -3.29 -3.02 19.07
N SER A 16 -2.04 -2.93 18.59
CA SER A 16 -0.85 -2.82 19.43
C SER A 16 -0.44 -1.36 19.68
N GLY A 17 -1.27 -0.38 19.29
CA GLY A 17 -1.00 1.05 19.44
C GLY A 17 -0.13 1.66 18.33
N GLY A 18 0.19 0.90 17.29
CA GLY A 18 0.92 1.38 16.11
C GLY A 18 0.01 1.66 14.91
N LEU A 19 0.62 1.75 13.74
CA LEU A 19 -0.07 1.88 12.46
C LEU A 19 -0.12 0.54 11.72
N SER A 20 -1.12 0.39 10.86
CA SER A 20 -1.21 -0.69 9.89
C SER A 20 -1.42 -0.13 8.48
N LEU A 21 -0.76 -0.75 7.51
CA LEU A 21 -0.71 -0.35 6.11
C LEU A 21 -1.27 -1.47 5.23
N CYS A 22 -2.24 -1.15 4.39
CA CYS A 22 -2.85 -2.07 3.44
C CYS A 22 -2.86 -1.49 2.03
N VAL A 23 -2.48 -2.33 1.07
CA VAL A 23 -2.62 -2.07 -0.36
C VAL A 23 -3.79 -2.90 -0.86
N SER A 24 -4.80 -2.28 -1.45
CA SER A 24 -6.01 -2.97 -1.88
C SER A 24 -6.54 -2.48 -3.22
N ASN A 25 -7.43 -3.26 -3.82
CA ASN A 25 -8.26 -2.87 -4.95
C ASN A 25 -9.75 -2.98 -4.57
N ASP A 26 -10.65 -2.91 -5.56
CA ASP A 26 -12.10 -3.03 -5.32
C ASP A 26 -12.54 -4.44 -4.85
N SER A 27 -11.70 -5.46 -5.02
CA SER A 27 -12.03 -6.86 -4.71
C SER A 27 -11.38 -7.39 -3.43
N GLY A 28 -10.36 -6.71 -2.90
CA GLY A 28 -9.63 -7.15 -1.71
C GLY A 28 -8.27 -6.48 -1.60
N GLY A 29 -7.47 -6.91 -0.62
CA GLY A 29 -6.16 -6.30 -0.38
C GLY A 29 -5.22 -7.12 0.47
N TYR A 30 -3.97 -6.68 0.47
CA TYR A 30 -2.87 -7.25 1.23
C TYR A 30 -2.36 -6.24 2.24
N ARG A 31 -2.33 -6.68 3.49
CA ARG A 31 -1.80 -5.89 4.60
C ARG A 31 -0.30 -6.12 4.68
N ILE A 32 0.46 -5.06 4.45
CA ILE A 32 1.92 -5.11 4.35
C ILE A 32 2.55 -5.01 5.74
N SER A 33 1.92 -4.25 6.64
CA SER A 33 2.40 -4.07 8.02
C SER A 33 1.25 -3.82 8.99
N GLY A 34 1.42 -4.29 10.23
CA GLY A 34 0.46 -4.16 11.32
C GLY A 34 -0.81 -4.98 11.12
N SER A 35 -1.37 -5.51 12.19
CA SER A 35 -2.64 -6.24 12.17
C SER A 35 -3.82 -5.26 12.10
N LYS A 36 -4.90 -5.65 11.42
CA LYS A 36 -6.21 -5.00 11.55
C LYS A 36 -7.21 -6.03 12.02
N VAL A 37 -7.79 -5.82 13.20
CA VAL A 37 -8.93 -6.57 13.71
C VAL A 37 -10.19 -5.70 13.58
N GLY A 38 -11.36 -6.33 13.55
CA GLY A 38 -12.63 -5.61 13.45
C GLY A 38 -12.74 -4.51 14.52
N GLY A 39 -13.08 -3.29 14.10
CA GLY A 39 -13.18 -2.12 14.98
C GLY A 39 -11.97 -1.17 14.96
N CYS A 40 -10.85 -1.54 14.31
CA CYS A 40 -9.75 -0.59 14.09
C CYS A 40 -10.18 0.54 13.14
N GLU A 41 -10.04 1.79 13.60
CA GLU A 41 -10.41 2.99 12.85
C GLU A 41 -9.42 3.23 11.69
N THR A 42 -9.98 3.38 10.48
CA THR A 42 -9.22 3.82 9.32
C THR A 42 -8.94 5.31 9.44
N LEU A 43 -7.66 5.67 9.52
CA LEU A 43 -7.22 7.07 9.57
C LEU A 43 -7.35 7.73 8.20
N LYS A 44 -6.90 7.03 7.17
CA LYS A 44 -6.96 7.53 5.79
C LYS A 44 -6.92 6.41 4.79
N CYS A 45 -7.66 6.59 3.70
CA CYS A 45 -7.54 5.80 2.48
C CYS A 45 -7.22 6.75 1.33
N PHE A 46 -6.17 6.44 0.58
CA PHE A 46 -5.73 7.17 -0.60
C PHE A 46 -5.99 6.34 -1.84
N GLU A 47 -6.37 6.98 -2.94
CA GLU A 47 -6.34 6.37 -4.27
C GLU A 47 -5.06 6.83 -4.98
N VAL A 48 -4.16 5.89 -5.30
CA VAL A 48 -2.81 6.18 -5.80
C VAL A 48 -2.61 5.49 -7.15
N ASN A 49 -1.95 6.18 -8.09
CA ASN A 49 -1.56 5.59 -9.38
C ASN A 49 -0.44 4.57 -9.15
N ALA A 50 -0.70 3.29 -9.41
CA ALA A 50 0.27 2.22 -9.22
C ALA A 50 1.39 2.25 -10.26
N SER A 51 1.19 2.89 -11.43
CA SER A 51 2.22 2.97 -12.47
C SER A 51 3.47 3.68 -11.99
N GLU A 52 3.32 4.80 -11.26
CA GLU A 52 4.46 5.55 -10.70
C GLU A 52 5.25 4.71 -9.69
N LEU A 53 4.55 3.95 -8.84
CA LEU A 53 5.18 3.02 -7.89
C LEU A 53 5.94 1.90 -8.60
N ILE A 54 5.36 1.34 -9.66
CA ILE A 54 5.99 0.29 -10.46
C ILE A 54 7.24 0.82 -11.16
N GLU A 55 7.20 2.05 -11.69
CA GLU A 55 8.34 2.70 -12.32
C GLU A 55 9.49 2.90 -11.33
N GLN A 56 9.22 3.46 -10.14
CA GLN A 56 10.24 3.66 -9.11
C GLN A 56 10.90 2.34 -8.67
N ILE A 57 10.13 1.26 -8.54
CA ILE A 57 10.68 -0.07 -8.22
C ILE A 57 11.59 -0.58 -9.34
N ARG A 58 11.21 -0.38 -10.61
CA ARG A 58 12.03 -0.78 -11.76
C ARG A 58 13.33 0.01 -11.82
N GLU A 59 13.27 1.31 -11.58
CA GLU A 59 14.46 2.17 -11.52
C GLU A 59 15.40 1.72 -10.40
N HIS A 60 14.89 1.49 -9.19
CA HIS A 60 15.68 1.00 -8.07
C HIS A 60 16.35 -0.36 -8.37
N ALA A 61 15.59 -1.31 -8.91
CA ALA A 61 16.12 -2.63 -9.29
C ALA A 61 17.20 -2.55 -10.39
N ASN A 62 17.12 -1.56 -11.27
CA ASN A 62 18.14 -1.32 -12.30
C ASN A 62 19.40 -0.68 -11.71
N ILE A 63 19.27 0.23 -10.73
CA ILE A 63 20.39 0.83 -10.00
C ILE A 63 21.18 -0.27 -9.25
N GLU A 64 20.49 -1.11 -8.48
CA GLU A 64 21.15 -2.21 -7.74
C GLU A 64 21.91 -3.21 -8.64
N ARG A 65 21.49 -3.34 -9.90
CA ARG A 65 22.18 -4.20 -10.89
C ARG A 65 23.38 -3.52 -11.53
N ALA A 66 23.42 -2.20 -11.59
CA ALA A 66 24.54 -1.43 -12.13
C ALA A 66 25.68 -1.27 -11.11
N ASP A 67 25.36 -1.29 -9.81
CA ASP A 67 26.32 -1.21 -8.71
C ASP A 67 26.90 -2.59 -8.28
N LYS A 68 26.61 -3.66 -9.04
CA LYS A 68 27.16 -5.01 -8.88
C LYS A 68 28.07 -5.38 -10.04
#